data_AF-A0A163TH07-F1
#
_entry.id   AF-A0A163TH07-F1
#
_cell.length_a   1.000
_cell.length_b   1.000
_cell.length_c   1.000
_cell.angle_alpha   90.00
_cell.angle_beta   90.00
_cell.angle_gamma   90.00
#
_symmetry.space_group_name_H-M   'P 1'
#
loop_
_entity.id
_entity.type
_entity.pdbx_description
1 polymer ?
#
loop_
_entity_poly.entity_id
_entity_poly.type
_entity_poly.pdbx_seq_one_letter_code
_entity_poly.pdbx_strand_id
1 'polypeptide(L)'
;MTSFWNANVGISAQPAIPTANITGTSDGNSEQNLEDVHAFHPILPYLDENAEVVSFLPSPIVGEEGELIDLAEVDLQTMTPDTFLGLHLAHQLELLLRNGGSLTLDEGGDGRLDVVAGPDGSSVFVLQQLSTTEITLLNGEEQSRIKAHLDHETFPADYRAYLANAWGVSMSGSELADLSDAAALITAAIGEVNETDLGLYGTAKDLYIDQLELLQAAASEKSLFSLSGLNDEIAALMERFERVEAYAIYLSDNNQRSITLAESNSSYGWSRYHYSGQSSLDSNKVIVDGLESFIAQEERILLVKQQRWSLVQNSAGMDLGTLIAALQMTYNIQKEAEVTILTEELQQQNALLRDYAEIQRMVNDVLKEFKGDNVNEQTRNYIGTQQLVADTIDNETGESESGLSMREVRAVRMFSTDKSGAALGSSHPIEVLRGIERPLQNQAVVFKFEDESDPENSKAIYATEYETFTQSAWNIFSTQLADAVTMINQESQILTNEISSMNQQQNRHFDISNSSLRRMSDLVTQIGRS
;
A
#
# COMPACT_ATOMS: atom_id res chain seq x y z
N MET A 1 -43.86 -3.07 2.86
CA MET A 1 -43.55 -1.82 2.13
C MET A 1 -42.78 -2.18 0.87
N THR A 2 -43.49 -2.52 -0.20
CA THR A 2 -42.96 -3.02 -1.47
C THR A 2 -43.12 -1.94 -2.53
N SER A 3 -42.19 -0.98 -2.57
CA SER A 3 -41.96 -0.09 -3.73
C SER A 3 -40.80 0.89 -3.44
N PHE A 4 -39.56 0.40 -3.35
CA PHE A 4 -38.39 1.31 -3.32
C PHE A 4 -37.13 0.79 -4.05
N TRP A 5 -37.22 -0.35 -4.75
CA TRP A 5 -36.15 -0.83 -5.63
C TRP A 5 -36.65 -0.82 -7.08
N ASN A 6 -36.60 0.36 -7.70
CA ASN A 6 -36.57 0.49 -9.16
C ASN A 6 -35.96 1.85 -9.50
N ALA A 7 -34.66 1.97 -9.25
CA ALA A 7 -33.82 2.95 -9.91
C ALA A 7 -32.83 2.16 -10.77
N ASN A 8 -33.17 2.08 -12.05
CA ASN A 8 -32.26 1.75 -13.14
C ASN A 8 -31.08 2.74 -13.08
N VAL A 9 -29.94 2.32 -12.53
CA VAL A 9 -28.67 3.02 -12.72
C VAL A 9 -27.93 2.27 -13.82
N GLY A 10 -28.08 2.76 -15.04
CA GLY A 10 -27.22 2.34 -16.14
C GLY A 10 -25.79 2.74 -15.83
N ILE A 11 -24.94 1.76 -15.56
CA ILE A 11 -23.49 1.94 -15.54
C ILE A 11 -23.04 2.01 -16.99
N SER A 12 -23.13 3.21 -17.58
CA SER A 12 -22.36 3.58 -18.76
C SER A 12 -21.80 4.99 -18.56
N ALA A 13 -20.64 5.05 -17.92
CA ALA A 13 -19.73 6.17 -18.10
C ALA A 13 -18.32 5.63 -17.85
N GLN A 14 -17.51 5.55 -18.90
CA GLN A 14 -16.06 5.55 -18.74
C GLN A 14 -15.69 6.72 -17.82
N PRO A 15 -14.79 6.53 -16.83
CA PRO A 15 -14.27 7.67 -16.10
C PRO A 15 -13.58 8.60 -17.11
N ALA A 16 -14.04 9.85 -17.16
CA ALA A 16 -13.44 10.87 -17.99
C ALA A 16 -11.96 11.00 -17.61
N ILE A 17 -11.08 10.80 -18.59
CA ILE A 17 -9.66 11.14 -18.48
C ILE A 17 -9.60 12.63 -18.07
N PRO A 18 -8.89 13.00 -16.99
CA PRO A 18 -8.73 14.39 -16.63
C PRO A 18 -7.86 15.06 -17.69
N THR A 19 -8.51 15.71 -18.66
CA THR A 19 -7.85 16.64 -19.58
C THR A 19 -7.64 17.93 -18.82
N ALA A 20 -6.48 18.04 -18.16
CA ALA A 20 -5.96 19.33 -17.74
C ALA A 20 -5.74 20.17 -19.01
N ASN A 21 -6.72 21.02 -19.30
CA ASN A 21 -6.65 21.96 -20.41
C ASN A 21 -5.56 22.98 -20.08
N ILE A 22 -4.36 22.78 -20.60
CA ILE A 22 -3.29 23.79 -20.57
C ILE A 22 -3.78 24.94 -21.45
N THR A 23 -4.35 25.97 -20.84
CA THR A 23 -4.67 27.22 -21.52
C THR A 23 -3.38 27.86 -22.00
N GLY A 24 -3.07 27.73 -23.30
CA GLY A 24 -2.06 28.58 -23.90
C GLY A 24 -1.37 28.16 -25.20
N THR A 25 -1.96 27.39 -26.13
CA THR A 25 -1.47 27.37 -27.54
C THR A 25 -2.64 27.06 -28.48
N SER A 26 -3.18 28.12 -29.10
CA SER A 26 -4.13 28.02 -30.20
C SER A 26 -3.43 28.31 -31.52
N ASP A 27 -2.76 27.32 -32.06
CA ASP A 27 -2.23 27.32 -33.42
C ASP A 27 -2.82 26.11 -34.15
N GLY A 28 -3.99 26.35 -34.73
CA GLY A 28 -4.77 25.38 -35.50
C GLY A 28 -4.13 25.03 -36.84
N ASN A 29 -2.96 24.40 -36.82
CA ASN A 29 -2.30 23.87 -38.01
C ASN A 29 -1.47 22.60 -37.76
N SER A 30 -1.62 21.91 -36.64
CA SER A 30 -0.79 20.72 -36.29
C SER A 30 -1.32 19.38 -36.83
N GLU A 31 -2.57 19.28 -37.30
CA GLU A 31 -3.13 18.01 -37.78
C GLU A 31 -2.65 17.59 -39.18
N GLN A 32 -2.06 18.50 -39.96
CA GLN A 32 -1.64 18.18 -41.34
C GLN A 32 -0.17 17.71 -41.47
N ASN A 33 0.59 17.64 -40.36
CA ASN A 33 1.99 17.20 -40.35
C ASN A 33 2.22 15.83 -39.70
N LEU A 34 1.16 15.13 -39.27
CA LEU A 34 1.29 13.81 -38.63
C LEU A 34 1.40 12.65 -39.62
N GLU A 35 1.06 12.84 -40.91
CA GLU A 35 1.28 11.80 -41.93
C GLU A 35 2.73 11.75 -42.44
N ASP A 36 3.56 12.75 -42.13
CA ASP A 36 5.01 12.76 -42.46
C ASP A 36 5.91 12.19 -41.34
N VAL A 37 5.35 11.83 -40.18
CA VAL A 37 6.13 11.32 -39.01
C VAL A 37 6.56 9.84 -39.18
N HIS A 38 6.04 9.13 -40.19
CA HIS A 38 6.51 7.79 -40.54
C HIS A 38 7.85 7.76 -41.30
N ALA A 39 8.47 8.92 -41.54
CA ALA A 39 9.79 9.05 -42.14
C ALA A 39 10.85 9.53 -41.14
N PHE A 40 10.83 9.01 -39.90
CA PHE A 40 11.96 9.15 -38.97
C PHE A 40 13.17 8.40 -39.51
N HIS A 41 13.93 9.06 -40.39
CA HIS A 41 15.33 8.73 -40.62
C HIS A 41 16.07 8.83 -39.27
N PRO A 42 16.97 7.88 -38.96
CA PRO A 42 17.79 8.00 -37.76
C PRO A 42 18.52 9.34 -37.79
N ILE A 43 18.36 10.15 -36.75
CA ILE A 43 19.04 11.45 -36.54
C ILE A 43 20.56 11.28 -36.35
N LEU A 44 21.07 10.06 -36.51
CA LEU A 44 22.49 9.74 -36.61
C LEU A 44 22.81 9.44 -38.08
N PRO A 45 23.63 10.26 -38.78
CA PRO A 45 24.03 10.03 -40.17
C PRO A 45 24.89 8.77 -40.39
N TYR A 46 25.07 7.95 -39.35
CA TYR A 46 26.00 6.81 -39.32
C TYR A 46 25.34 5.45 -39.59
N LEU A 47 24.01 5.39 -39.69
CA LEU A 47 23.25 4.14 -39.93
C LEU A 47 22.76 3.97 -41.37
N ASP A 48 23.06 4.90 -42.29
CA ASP A 48 22.79 4.69 -43.71
C ASP A 48 23.89 3.83 -44.33
N GLU A 49 23.55 2.59 -44.68
CA GLU A 49 24.43 1.61 -45.33
C GLU A 49 24.99 2.10 -46.69
N ASN A 50 24.53 3.25 -47.20
CA ASN A 50 24.98 3.86 -48.46
C ASN A 50 25.69 5.21 -48.31
N ALA A 51 26.01 5.69 -47.10
CA ALA A 51 26.73 6.95 -46.93
C ALA A 51 28.23 6.81 -47.29
N GLU A 52 28.61 7.29 -48.47
CA GLU A 52 30.01 7.47 -48.87
C GLU A 52 30.75 8.41 -47.90
N VAL A 53 31.63 7.82 -47.07
CA VAL A 53 32.87 8.37 -46.49
C VAL A 53 32.93 9.90 -46.28
N VAL A 54 32.16 10.47 -45.36
CA VAL A 54 32.43 11.80 -44.74
C VAL A 54 31.59 11.87 -43.46
N SER A 55 32.06 12.11 -42.24
CA SER A 55 33.32 12.54 -41.63
C SER A 55 33.43 11.82 -40.30
N PHE A 56 34.56 11.14 -40.03
CA PHE A 56 34.88 10.70 -38.68
C PHE A 56 34.80 11.92 -37.74
N LEU A 57 34.22 11.74 -36.54
CA LEU A 57 34.38 12.72 -35.49
C LEU A 57 35.88 13.03 -35.35
N PRO A 58 36.26 14.29 -35.12
CA PRO A 58 37.66 14.62 -34.93
C PRO A 58 38.23 13.73 -33.84
N SER A 59 39.35 13.07 -34.13
CA SER A 59 40.05 12.18 -33.20
C SER A 59 40.11 12.82 -31.82
N PRO A 60 39.66 12.11 -30.77
CA PRO A 60 39.68 12.66 -29.42
C PRO A 60 41.10 13.05 -29.04
N ILE A 61 41.22 14.24 -28.45
CA ILE A 61 42.47 14.73 -27.90
C ILE A 61 42.56 14.23 -26.47
N VAL A 62 43.61 13.49 -26.13
CA VAL A 62 43.81 12.94 -24.78
C VAL A 62 45.17 13.39 -24.23
N GLY A 63 45.19 13.76 -22.95
CA GLY A 63 46.38 14.23 -22.24
C GLY A 63 46.62 15.75 -22.31
N GLU A 64 47.48 16.27 -21.42
CA GLU A 64 47.82 17.69 -21.33
C GLU A 64 48.56 18.23 -22.58
N GLU A 65 49.20 17.35 -23.35
CA GLU A 65 50.00 17.70 -24.54
C GLU A 65 49.21 17.68 -25.86
N GLY A 66 47.94 17.27 -25.81
CA GLY A 66 47.05 17.37 -26.97
C GLY A 66 47.23 16.26 -28.02
N GLU A 67 47.61 15.05 -27.62
CA GLU A 67 47.80 13.93 -28.54
C GLU A 67 46.44 13.45 -29.09
N LEU A 68 46.37 13.25 -30.41
CA LEU A 68 45.19 12.71 -31.08
C LEU A 68 45.20 11.19 -30.96
N ILE A 69 44.14 10.62 -30.40
CA ILE A 69 43.92 9.17 -30.41
C ILE A 69 43.21 8.79 -31.71
N ASP A 70 43.85 7.94 -32.52
CA ASP A 70 43.16 7.25 -33.60
C ASP A 70 42.34 6.08 -33.03
N LEU A 71 41.02 6.26 -32.96
CA LEU A 71 40.09 5.23 -32.48
C LEU A 71 40.10 3.97 -33.36
N ALA A 72 40.60 4.04 -34.60
CA ALA A 72 40.78 2.89 -35.50
C ALA A 72 42.00 2.03 -35.18
N GLU A 73 43.02 2.61 -34.56
CA GLU A 73 44.26 1.91 -34.26
C GLU A 73 44.51 1.77 -32.75
N VAL A 74 43.58 2.25 -31.90
CA VAL A 74 43.76 2.24 -30.45
C VAL A 74 43.90 0.81 -29.92
N ASP A 75 45.02 0.56 -29.25
CA ASP A 75 45.23 -0.71 -28.54
C ASP A 75 44.47 -0.66 -27.21
N LEU A 76 43.38 -1.40 -27.13
CA LEU A 76 42.53 -1.48 -25.94
C LEU A 76 43.29 -1.98 -24.71
N GLN A 77 44.39 -2.71 -24.87
CA GLN A 77 45.23 -3.14 -23.74
C GLN A 77 45.98 -1.98 -23.08
N THR A 78 46.12 -0.86 -23.80
CA THR A 78 46.79 0.35 -23.30
C THR A 78 45.80 1.44 -22.86
N MET A 79 44.50 1.23 -23.11
CA MET A 79 43.46 2.16 -22.73
C MET A 79 43.14 2.05 -21.24
N THR A 80 43.31 3.15 -20.52
CA THR A 80 42.94 3.24 -19.10
C THR A 80 41.44 3.52 -18.93
N PRO A 81 40.82 3.11 -17.82
CA PRO A 81 39.46 3.51 -17.44
C PRO A 81 39.25 5.03 -17.51
N ASP A 82 40.19 5.82 -16.98
CA ASP A 82 40.13 7.28 -17.00
C ASP A 82 40.16 7.83 -18.43
N THR A 83 40.98 7.24 -19.30
CA THR A 83 41.02 7.61 -20.72
C THR A 83 39.67 7.36 -21.37
N PHE A 84 39.07 6.18 -21.16
CA PHE A 84 37.77 5.82 -21.72
C PHE A 84 36.65 6.73 -21.21
N LEU A 85 36.58 6.96 -19.90
CA LEU A 85 35.59 7.83 -19.27
C LEU A 85 35.74 9.30 -19.71
N GLY A 86 36.96 9.73 -20.06
CA GLY A 86 37.23 11.05 -20.62
C GLY A 86 36.81 11.22 -22.09
N LEU A 87 36.48 10.14 -22.81
CA LEU A 87 36.02 10.21 -24.20
C LEU A 87 34.60 10.76 -24.30
N HIS A 88 34.31 11.41 -25.42
CA HIS A 88 32.94 11.76 -25.78
C HIS A 88 32.09 10.50 -25.99
N LEU A 89 30.80 10.54 -25.62
CA LEU A 89 29.87 9.40 -25.71
C LEU A 89 29.88 8.70 -27.07
N ALA A 90 29.92 9.48 -28.16
CA ALA A 90 29.99 8.93 -29.51
C ALA A 90 31.26 8.10 -29.78
N HIS A 91 32.40 8.50 -29.21
CA HIS A 91 33.66 7.74 -29.31
C HIS A 91 33.62 6.49 -28.43
N GLN A 92 32.99 6.56 -27.24
CA GLN A 92 32.76 5.39 -26.39
C GLN A 92 31.90 4.35 -27.11
N LEU A 93 30.80 4.79 -27.72
CA LEU A 93 29.91 3.95 -28.52
C LEU A 93 30.64 3.33 -29.72
N GLU A 94 31.41 4.11 -30.47
CA GLU A 94 32.19 3.60 -31.59
C GLU A 94 33.15 2.49 -31.16
N LEU A 95 33.88 2.69 -30.05
CA LEU A 95 34.76 1.68 -29.49
C LEU A 95 33.98 0.44 -29.02
N LEU A 96 32.84 0.60 -28.35
CA LEU A 96 32.03 -0.52 -27.91
C LEU A 96 31.50 -1.33 -29.08
N LEU A 97 30.92 -0.68 -30.09
CA LEU A 97 30.36 -1.33 -31.27
C LEU A 97 31.42 -2.13 -32.04
N ARG A 98 32.66 -1.61 -32.12
CA ARG A 98 33.80 -2.33 -32.72
C ARG A 98 34.21 -3.58 -31.94
N ASN A 99 33.94 -3.62 -30.64
CA ASN A 99 34.31 -4.69 -29.73
C ASN A 99 33.13 -5.57 -29.32
N GLY A 100 32.11 -5.69 -30.17
CA GLY A 100 30.96 -6.56 -29.92
C GLY A 100 29.93 -6.00 -28.93
N GLY A 101 30.04 -4.71 -28.58
CA GLY A 101 29.11 -3.98 -27.73
C GLY A 101 29.43 -4.03 -26.24
N SER A 102 30.56 -4.61 -25.85
CA SER A 102 31.03 -4.64 -24.46
C SER A 102 32.54 -4.47 -24.40
N LEU A 103 33.04 -3.82 -23.37
CA LEU A 103 34.46 -3.61 -23.13
C LEU A 103 34.79 -3.80 -21.65
N THR A 104 35.88 -4.49 -21.37
CA THR A 104 36.46 -4.59 -20.02
C THR A 104 37.85 -3.97 -20.06
N LEU A 105 38.09 -2.96 -19.24
CA LEU A 105 39.39 -2.33 -19.03
C LEU A 105 39.84 -2.67 -17.60
N ASP A 106 41.05 -3.20 -17.45
CA ASP A 106 41.58 -3.65 -16.16
C ASP A 106 43.01 -3.14 -15.98
N GLU A 107 43.21 -2.23 -15.03
CA GLU A 107 44.55 -1.74 -14.64
C GLU A 107 45.21 -2.60 -13.54
N GLY A 108 44.52 -3.64 -13.06
CA GLY A 108 44.89 -4.40 -11.88
C GLY A 108 44.49 -3.70 -10.57
N GLY A 109 44.05 -4.49 -9.58
CA GLY A 109 43.53 -3.96 -8.31
C GLY A 109 42.05 -3.58 -8.42
N ASP A 110 41.65 -2.44 -7.85
CA ASP A 110 40.26 -1.92 -7.85
C ASP A 110 39.93 -1.11 -9.13
N GLY A 111 40.87 -0.97 -10.06
CA GLY A 111 40.76 -0.14 -11.27
C GLY A 111 40.06 -0.80 -12.46
N ARG A 112 39.19 -1.79 -12.23
CA ARG A 112 38.46 -2.48 -13.31
C ARG A 112 37.22 -1.68 -13.73
N LEU A 113 37.06 -1.46 -15.03
CA LEU A 113 35.91 -0.82 -15.66
C LEU A 113 35.24 -1.79 -16.63
N ASP A 114 33.96 -2.05 -16.43
CA ASP A 114 33.14 -2.85 -17.35
C ASP A 114 32.08 -1.95 -17.97
N VAL A 115 32.03 -1.97 -19.30
CA VAL A 115 31.19 -1.07 -20.09
C VAL A 115 30.40 -1.87 -21.10
N VAL A 116 29.09 -1.61 -21.19
CA VAL A 116 28.17 -2.29 -22.10
C VAL A 116 27.39 -1.23 -22.89
N ALA A 117 27.27 -1.37 -24.20
CA ALA A 117 26.44 -0.49 -25.02
C ALA A 117 24.95 -0.83 -24.84
N GLY A 118 24.06 0.13 -25.10
CA GLY A 118 22.63 -0.11 -25.26
C GLY A 118 22.31 -0.99 -26.46
N PRO A 119 21.19 -1.73 -26.43
CA PRO A 119 20.75 -2.54 -27.57
C PRO A 119 20.50 -1.69 -28.82
N ASP A 120 20.08 -0.45 -28.65
CA ASP A 120 19.87 0.55 -29.69
C ASP A 120 21.17 1.20 -30.21
N GLY A 121 22.31 0.89 -29.58
CA GLY A 121 23.61 1.49 -29.90
C GLY A 121 23.70 2.99 -29.60
N SER A 122 22.81 3.53 -28.77
CA SER A 122 22.76 4.96 -28.43
C SER A 122 23.21 5.27 -27.01
N SER A 123 23.18 4.27 -26.12
CA SER A 123 23.55 4.42 -24.71
C SER A 123 24.82 3.64 -24.35
N VAL A 124 25.52 4.11 -23.30
CA VAL A 124 26.71 3.47 -22.75
C VAL A 124 26.49 3.29 -21.25
N PHE A 125 26.59 2.04 -20.79
CA PHE A 125 26.42 1.67 -19.39
C PHE A 125 27.77 1.31 -18.80
N VAL A 126 28.25 2.15 -17.88
CA VAL A 126 29.42 1.87 -17.06
C VAL A 126 28.95 1.15 -15.80
N LEU A 127 29.17 -0.16 -15.70
CA LEU A 127 28.53 -1.01 -14.70
C LEU A 127 28.86 -0.59 -13.26
N GLN A 128 30.11 -0.18 -13.01
CA GLN A 128 30.57 0.29 -11.70
C GLN A 128 29.91 1.62 -11.26
N GLN A 129 29.34 2.38 -12.20
CA GLN A 129 28.69 3.67 -11.92
C GLN A 129 27.17 3.54 -11.82
N LEU A 130 26.60 2.39 -12.22
CA LEU A 130 25.17 2.17 -12.11
C LEU A 130 24.74 2.03 -10.64
N SER A 131 23.78 2.86 -10.27
CA SER A 131 23.04 2.73 -9.02
C SER A 131 21.92 1.69 -9.12
N THR A 132 21.44 1.20 -7.97
CA THR A 132 20.21 0.38 -7.87
C THR A 132 19.05 1.02 -8.63
N THR A 133 18.87 2.34 -8.49
CA THR A 133 17.76 3.05 -9.15
C THR A 133 17.89 3.02 -10.66
N GLU A 134 19.09 3.27 -11.20
CA GLU A 134 19.32 3.22 -12.65
C GLU A 134 19.05 1.83 -13.21
N ILE A 135 19.50 0.76 -12.53
CA ILE A 135 19.24 -0.62 -12.98
C ILE A 135 17.74 -0.91 -13.01
N THR A 136 16.98 -0.45 -12.01
CA THR A 136 15.53 -0.68 -12.00
C THR A 136 14.77 0.07 -13.11
N LEU A 137 15.39 1.12 -13.68
CA LEU A 137 14.86 1.92 -14.78
C LEU A 137 15.27 1.39 -16.16
N LEU A 138 16.32 0.56 -16.23
CA LEU A 138 16.70 -0.11 -17.47
C LEU A 138 15.55 -0.99 -17.95
N ASN A 139 15.31 -1.02 -19.26
CA ASN A 139 14.35 -1.94 -19.85
C ASN A 139 14.87 -3.39 -19.81
N GLY A 140 14.00 -4.36 -20.10
CA GLY A 140 14.36 -5.77 -20.04
C GLY A 140 15.53 -6.15 -20.95
N GLU A 141 15.59 -5.57 -22.16
CA GLU A 141 16.66 -5.86 -23.13
C GLU A 141 18.02 -5.32 -22.67
N GLU A 142 18.05 -4.10 -22.12
CA GLU A 142 19.24 -3.50 -21.51
C GLU A 142 19.75 -4.33 -20.33
N GLN A 143 18.84 -4.71 -19.42
CA GLN A 143 19.21 -5.56 -18.29
C GLN A 143 19.72 -6.93 -18.77
N SER A 144 19.10 -7.52 -19.80
CA SER A 144 19.51 -8.84 -20.31
C SER A 144 20.88 -8.76 -20.96
N ARG A 145 21.21 -7.63 -21.59
CA ARG A 145 22.54 -7.40 -22.15
C ARG A 145 23.61 -7.21 -21.08
N ILE A 146 23.31 -6.45 -20.02
CA ILE A 146 24.19 -6.33 -18.86
C ILE A 146 24.40 -7.70 -18.23
N LYS A 147 23.32 -8.46 -18.02
CA LYS A 147 23.39 -9.80 -17.46
C LYS A 147 24.21 -10.75 -18.33
N ALA A 148 24.03 -10.73 -19.65
CA ALA A 148 24.81 -11.53 -20.58
C ALA A 148 26.32 -11.21 -20.51
N HIS A 149 26.68 -9.93 -20.35
CA HIS A 149 28.07 -9.52 -20.12
C HIS A 149 28.61 -10.09 -18.80
N LEU A 150 27.82 -10.00 -17.72
CA LEU A 150 28.20 -10.49 -16.41
C LEU A 150 28.32 -12.02 -16.37
N ASP A 151 27.46 -12.74 -17.09
CA ASP A 151 27.43 -14.20 -17.16
C ASP A 151 28.51 -14.80 -18.07
N HIS A 152 29.21 -13.98 -18.86
CA HIS A 152 30.31 -14.43 -19.70
C HIS A 152 31.38 -15.16 -18.87
N GLU A 153 31.90 -16.28 -19.41
CA GLU A 153 32.81 -17.19 -18.67
C GLU A 153 34.09 -16.51 -18.17
N THR A 154 34.51 -15.43 -18.82
CA THR A 154 35.72 -14.66 -18.46
C THR A 154 35.46 -13.58 -17.41
N PHE A 155 34.20 -13.33 -17.02
CA PHE A 155 33.86 -12.34 -16.03
C PHE A 155 34.19 -12.87 -14.61
N PRO A 156 35.04 -12.20 -13.81
CA PRO A 156 35.43 -12.70 -12.51
C PRO A 156 34.25 -12.80 -11.54
N ALA A 157 34.08 -13.95 -10.91
CA ALA A 157 32.99 -14.21 -9.97
C ALA A 157 32.96 -13.22 -8.79
N ASP A 158 34.13 -12.84 -8.26
CA ASP A 158 34.23 -11.89 -7.15
C ASP A 158 33.71 -10.49 -7.54
N TYR A 159 34.01 -10.04 -8.76
CA TYR A 159 33.52 -8.78 -9.31
C TYR A 159 32.01 -8.82 -9.59
N ARG A 160 31.50 -9.98 -10.05
CA ARG A 160 30.06 -10.17 -10.23
C ARG A 160 29.34 -10.05 -8.89
N ALA A 161 29.86 -10.69 -7.85
CA ALA A 161 29.32 -10.59 -6.50
C ALA A 161 29.40 -9.14 -5.95
N TYR A 162 30.49 -8.43 -6.23
CA TYR A 162 30.62 -7.00 -5.88
C TYR A 162 29.53 -6.15 -6.52
N LEU A 163 29.31 -6.26 -7.84
CA LEU A 163 28.29 -5.52 -8.55
C LEU A 163 26.88 -5.91 -8.10
N ALA A 164 26.58 -7.20 -7.94
CA ALA A 164 25.30 -7.66 -7.38
C ALA A 164 25.00 -7.01 -6.04
N ASN A 165 25.99 -7.00 -5.14
CA ASN A 165 25.86 -6.40 -3.83
C ASN A 165 25.72 -4.86 -3.90
N ALA A 166 26.51 -4.19 -4.75
CA ALA A 166 26.41 -2.74 -4.94
C ALA A 166 25.03 -2.31 -5.48
N TRP A 167 24.44 -3.14 -6.34
CA TRP A 167 23.14 -2.90 -6.92
C TRP A 167 21.98 -3.41 -6.06
N GLY A 168 22.24 -4.26 -5.06
CA GLY A 168 21.21 -4.92 -4.26
C GLY A 168 20.35 -5.90 -5.07
N VAL A 169 20.91 -6.51 -6.13
CA VAL A 169 20.22 -7.47 -6.99
C VAL A 169 20.70 -8.89 -6.72
N SER A 170 19.81 -9.87 -6.86
CA SER A 170 20.24 -11.27 -6.90
C SER A 170 20.84 -11.56 -8.27
N MET A 171 21.99 -12.23 -8.30
CA MET A 171 22.58 -12.80 -9.51
C MET A 171 22.90 -14.28 -9.28
N SER A 172 21.94 -15.02 -8.72
CA SER A 172 22.20 -16.37 -8.27
C SER A 172 22.18 -17.33 -9.47
N GLY A 173 23.36 -17.78 -9.91
CA GLY A 173 23.55 -18.88 -10.87
C GLY A 173 23.00 -18.66 -12.29
N SER A 174 21.68 -18.58 -12.47
CA SER A 174 20.98 -18.40 -13.75
C SER A 174 19.73 -17.53 -13.61
N GLU A 175 19.44 -16.71 -14.63
CA GLU A 175 18.21 -15.87 -14.71
C GLU A 175 16.93 -16.65 -14.40
N LEU A 176 16.86 -17.88 -14.91
CA LEU A 176 15.70 -18.77 -14.73
C LEU A 176 15.47 -19.13 -13.26
N ALA A 177 16.53 -19.22 -12.45
CA ALA A 177 16.43 -19.53 -11.03
C ALA A 177 15.90 -18.31 -10.26
N ASP A 178 16.48 -17.12 -10.48
CA ASP A 178 16.03 -15.88 -9.83
C ASP A 178 14.56 -15.58 -10.19
N LEU A 179 14.17 -15.73 -11.47
CA LEU A 179 12.78 -15.58 -11.93
C LEU A 179 11.84 -16.63 -11.31
N SER A 180 12.32 -17.88 -11.17
CA SER A 180 11.55 -18.95 -10.53
C SER A 180 11.31 -18.65 -9.05
N ASP A 181 12.31 -18.14 -8.32
CA ASP A 181 12.20 -17.78 -6.91
C ASP A 181 11.25 -16.60 -6.72
N ALA A 182 11.35 -15.57 -7.57
CA ALA A 182 10.40 -14.45 -7.60
C ALA A 182 8.97 -14.90 -7.87
N ALA A 183 8.77 -15.75 -8.88
CA ALA A 183 7.46 -16.29 -9.22
C ALA A 183 6.89 -17.16 -8.07
N ALA A 184 7.74 -17.92 -7.37
CA ALA A 184 7.32 -18.73 -6.23
C ALA A 184 6.85 -17.87 -5.05
N LEU A 185 7.56 -16.77 -4.74
CA LEU A 185 7.16 -15.83 -3.69
C LEU A 185 5.79 -15.18 -3.99
N ILE A 186 5.60 -14.71 -5.22
CA ILE A 186 4.34 -14.09 -5.64
C ILE A 186 3.21 -15.12 -5.65
N THR A 187 3.46 -16.33 -6.15
CA THR A 187 2.47 -17.42 -6.16
C THR A 187 2.04 -17.80 -4.75
N ALA A 188 2.98 -17.82 -3.79
CA ALA A 188 2.67 -18.07 -2.39
C ALA A 188 1.76 -16.98 -1.81
N ALA A 189 2.07 -15.70 -2.06
CA ALA A 189 1.23 -14.57 -1.63
C ALA A 189 -0.17 -14.60 -2.26
N ILE A 190 -0.28 -14.93 -3.56
CA ILE A 190 -1.58 -15.12 -4.24
C ILE A 190 -2.35 -16.28 -3.60
N GLY A 191 -1.66 -17.37 -3.22
CA GLY A 191 -2.25 -18.49 -2.50
C GLY A 191 -2.85 -18.07 -1.17
N GLU A 192 -2.10 -17.32 -0.37
CA GLU A 192 -2.54 -16.79 0.93
C GLU A 192 -3.80 -15.92 0.79
N VAL A 193 -3.80 -14.95 -0.13
CA VAL A 193 -4.97 -14.09 -0.40
C VAL A 193 -6.19 -14.91 -0.84
N ASN A 194 -5.99 -15.93 -1.68
CA ASN A 194 -7.07 -16.79 -2.15
C ASN A 194 -7.68 -17.65 -1.03
N GLU A 195 -6.87 -18.16 -0.11
CA GLU A 195 -7.30 -19.05 0.98
C GLU A 195 -8.09 -18.31 2.08
N THR A 196 -7.84 -17.02 2.30
CA THR A 196 -8.52 -16.20 3.33
C THR A 196 -10.00 -15.95 3.05
N ASP A 197 -10.97 -16.43 3.84
CA ASP A 197 -12.40 -16.11 3.58
C ASP A 197 -12.79 -14.69 4.04
N LEU A 198 -13.08 -13.78 3.10
CA LEU A 198 -13.56 -12.41 3.38
C LEU A 198 -15.10 -12.29 3.42
N GLY A 199 -15.82 -13.41 3.31
CA GLY A 199 -17.28 -13.44 3.32
C GLY A 199 -17.90 -12.60 2.19
N LEU A 200 -18.72 -11.61 2.56
CA LEU A 200 -19.42 -10.74 1.61
C LEU A 200 -18.48 -9.83 0.80
N TYR A 201 -17.24 -9.66 1.25
CA TYR A 201 -16.23 -8.81 0.62
C TYR A 201 -15.22 -9.62 -0.20
N GLY A 202 -15.58 -10.83 -0.64
CA GLY A 202 -14.70 -11.71 -1.41
C GLY A 202 -14.08 -11.06 -2.66
N THR A 203 -14.78 -10.12 -3.31
CA THR A 203 -14.27 -9.39 -4.48
C THR A 203 -13.11 -8.44 -4.15
N ALA A 204 -12.93 -8.05 -2.89
CA ALA A 204 -11.80 -7.21 -2.49
C ALA A 204 -10.46 -7.94 -2.69
N LYS A 205 -10.44 -9.28 -2.65
CA LYS A 205 -9.24 -10.08 -2.93
C LYS A 205 -8.68 -9.85 -4.32
N ASP A 206 -9.57 -9.71 -5.31
CA ASP A 206 -9.21 -9.57 -6.70
C ASP A 206 -8.30 -8.34 -6.89
N LEU A 207 -8.50 -7.28 -6.11
CA LEU A 207 -7.64 -6.09 -6.11
C LEU A 207 -6.19 -6.39 -5.72
N TYR A 208 -5.97 -7.28 -4.75
CA TYR A 208 -4.65 -7.65 -4.28
C TYR A 208 -4.00 -8.69 -5.18
N ILE A 209 -4.79 -9.64 -5.69
CA ILE A 209 -4.34 -10.61 -6.69
C ILE A 209 -3.89 -9.88 -7.96
N ASP A 210 -4.68 -8.96 -8.49
CA ASP A 210 -4.33 -8.15 -9.67
C ASP A 210 -3.03 -7.36 -9.44
N GLN A 211 -2.83 -6.81 -8.24
CA GLN A 211 -1.58 -6.13 -7.90
C GLN A 211 -0.38 -7.09 -7.85
N LEU A 212 -0.55 -8.31 -7.31
CA LEU A 212 0.47 -9.35 -7.27
C LEU A 212 0.80 -9.88 -8.67
N GLU A 213 -0.20 -10.09 -9.52
CA GLU A 213 -0.03 -10.48 -10.91
C GLU A 213 0.69 -9.39 -11.72
N LEU A 214 0.41 -8.12 -11.44
CA LEU A 214 1.15 -7.01 -12.04
C LEU A 214 2.63 -7.00 -11.60
N LEU A 215 2.92 -7.31 -10.33
CA LEU A 215 4.30 -7.49 -9.87
C LEU A 215 4.97 -8.69 -10.56
N GLN A 216 4.23 -9.78 -10.79
CA GLN A 216 4.74 -10.96 -11.50
C GLN A 216 5.08 -10.64 -12.94
N ALA A 217 4.19 -9.94 -13.65
CA ALA A 217 4.44 -9.46 -15.01
C ALA A 217 5.67 -8.56 -15.04
N ALA A 218 5.77 -7.60 -14.11
CA ALA A 218 6.91 -6.70 -14.02
C ALA A 218 8.24 -7.40 -13.71
N ALA A 219 8.24 -8.42 -12.86
CA ALA A 219 9.42 -9.22 -12.58
C ALA A 219 9.81 -10.08 -13.79
N SER A 220 8.83 -10.63 -14.53
CA SER A 220 9.09 -11.51 -15.67
C SER A 220 9.76 -10.82 -16.87
N GLU A 221 9.65 -9.50 -16.96
CA GLU A 221 10.30 -8.71 -17.99
C GLU A 221 11.68 -8.16 -17.58
N LYS A 222 12.07 -8.37 -16.33
CA LYS A 222 13.36 -7.91 -15.78
C LYS A 222 14.31 -9.08 -15.62
N SER A 223 15.52 -8.94 -16.14
CA SER A 223 16.60 -9.91 -15.94
C SER A 223 17.53 -9.53 -14.79
N LEU A 224 17.46 -8.28 -14.31
CA LEU A 224 18.14 -7.80 -13.10
C LEU A 224 17.10 -7.15 -12.18
N PHE A 225 16.76 -7.83 -11.08
CA PHE A 225 15.89 -7.27 -10.06
C PHE A 225 16.35 -7.63 -8.65
N SER A 226 15.91 -6.81 -7.69
CA SER A 226 16.17 -7.02 -6.28
C SER A 226 15.13 -7.97 -5.71
N LEU A 227 15.54 -9.20 -5.36
CA LEU A 227 14.64 -10.15 -4.68
C LEU A 227 14.20 -9.60 -3.31
N SER A 228 15.07 -8.87 -2.61
CA SER A 228 14.70 -8.18 -1.38
C SER A 228 13.69 -7.06 -1.65
N GLY A 229 13.89 -6.24 -2.69
CA GLY A 229 12.94 -5.20 -3.05
C GLY A 229 11.56 -5.78 -3.43
N LEU A 230 11.54 -6.90 -4.16
CA LEU A 230 10.30 -7.61 -4.47
C LEU A 230 9.62 -8.13 -3.19
N ASN A 231 10.38 -8.73 -2.28
CA ASN A 231 9.85 -9.17 -0.98
C ASN A 231 9.29 -8.01 -0.17
N ASP A 232 9.95 -6.86 -0.16
CA ASP A 232 9.48 -5.66 0.54
C ASP A 232 8.16 -5.16 -0.07
N GLU A 233 8.03 -5.18 -1.41
CA GLU A 233 6.79 -4.80 -2.10
C GLU A 233 5.64 -5.79 -1.84
N ILE A 234 5.93 -7.10 -1.81
CA ILE A 234 4.96 -8.14 -1.44
C ILE A 234 4.55 -7.97 0.01
N ALA A 235 5.50 -7.83 0.95
CA ALA A 235 5.22 -7.65 2.37
C ALA A 235 4.37 -6.41 2.62
N ALA A 236 4.72 -5.28 1.99
CA ALA A 236 3.92 -4.06 2.09
C ALA A 236 2.51 -4.24 1.52
N LEU A 237 2.33 -5.05 0.47
CA LEU A 237 1.01 -5.37 -0.08
C LEU A 237 0.21 -6.29 0.85
N MET A 238 0.84 -7.31 1.40
CA MET A 238 0.22 -8.25 2.35
C MET A 238 -0.19 -7.55 3.65
N GLU A 239 0.60 -6.59 4.15
CA GLU A 239 0.22 -5.78 5.31
C GLU A 239 -1.06 -4.96 5.03
N ARG A 240 -1.22 -4.43 3.82
CA ARG A 240 -2.46 -3.74 3.43
C ARG A 240 -3.62 -4.72 3.25
N PHE A 241 -3.35 -5.96 2.82
CA PHE A 241 -4.35 -7.02 2.73
C PHE A 241 -4.84 -7.45 4.12
N GLU A 242 -3.93 -7.68 5.07
CA GLU A 242 -4.24 -8.03 6.46
C GLU A 242 -5.16 -6.98 7.11
N ARG A 243 -4.94 -5.69 6.79
CA ARG A 243 -5.84 -4.61 7.22
C ARG A 243 -7.25 -4.76 6.66
N VAL A 244 -7.42 -5.01 5.37
CA VAL A 244 -8.74 -5.25 4.77
C VAL A 244 -9.37 -6.54 5.31
N GLU A 245 -8.58 -7.60 5.48
CA GLU A 245 -9.00 -8.87 6.06
C GLU A 245 -9.59 -8.69 7.46
N ALA A 246 -8.88 -8.02 8.37
CA ALA A 246 -9.32 -7.82 9.75
C ALA A 246 -10.70 -7.12 9.82
N TYR A 247 -10.95 -6.17 8.91
CA TYR A 247 -12.23 -5.45 8.85
C TYR A 247 -13.31 -6.27 8.15
N ALA A 248 -12.98 -6.98 7.07
CA ALA A 248 -13.93 -7.81 6.33
C ALA A 248 -14.41 -9.02 7.15
N ILE A 249 -13.49 -9.75 7.81
CA ILE A 249 -13.81 -10.87 8.71
C ILE A 249 -14.73 -10.42 9.84
N TYR A 250 -14.42 -9.26 10.44
CA TYR A 250 -15.26 -8.68 11.47
C TYR A 250 -16.70 -8.49 10.99
N LEU A 251 -16.89 -7.95 9.79
CA LEU A 251 -18.21 -7.70 9.22
C LEU A 251 -18.90 -8.96 8.72
N SER A 252 -18.18 -9.96 8.20
CA SER A 252 -18.79 -11.23 7.80
C SER A 252 -19.36 -11.97 9.00
N ASP A 253 -18.59 -12.04 10.10
CA ASP A 253 -19.02 -12.70 11.33
C ASP A 253 -20.17 -11.95 12.01
N ASN A 254 -20.10 -10.61 12.04
CA ASN A 254 -21.16 -9.81 12.64
C ASN A 254 -22.42 -9.71 11.78
N ASN A 255 -22.33 -9.75 10.44
CA ASN A 255 -23.53 -9.81 9.60
C ASN A 255 -24.26 -11.14 9.79
N GLN A 256 -23.56 -12.26 9.94
CA GLN A 256 -24.20 -13.54 10.28
C GLN A 256 -24.88 -13.49 11.67
N ARG A 257 -24.29 -12.80 12.64
CA ARG A 257 -24.80 -12.74 14.02
C ARG A 257 -25.92 -11.70 14.20
N SER A 258 -25.87 -10.58 13.48
CA SER A 258 -26.92 -9.55 13.50
C SER A 258 -28.15 -9.92 12.67
N ILE A 259 -28.00 -10.77 11.64
CA ILE A 259 -29.09 -11.24 10.76
C ILE A 259 -29.81 -12.49 11.30
N THR A 260 -29.35 -13.09 12.41
CA THR A 260 -30.14 -14.15 13.08
C THR A 260 -31.31 -13.56 13.88
N LEU A 261 -32.12 -12.74 13.21
CA LEU A 261 -33.36 -12.09 13.63
C LEU A 261 -34.20 -11.76 12.40
N ALA A 262 -34.70 -12.77 11.68
CA ALA A 262 -35.93 -12.68 10.88
C ALA A 262 -36.31 -13.97 10.14
N GLU A 263 -35.97 -15.16 10.65
CA GLU A 263 -36.76 -16.36 10.33
C GLU A 263 -37.30 -16.98 11.61
N SER A 264 -37.81 -16.14 12.52
CA SER A 264 -38.84 -16.62 13.43
C SER A 264 -40.09 -16.84 12.57
N ASN A 265 -40.43 -18.10 12.36
CA ASN A 265 -41.73 -18.56 11.94
C ASN A 265 -42.78 -18.26 13.04
N SER A 266 -42.88 -17.00 13.48
CA SER A 266 -43.86 -16.57 14.47
C SER A 266 -44.96 -15.83 13.74
N SER A 267 -46.18 -16.38 13.79
CA SER A 267 -47.42 -15.75 13.30
C SER A 267 -47.76 -14.43 14.01
N TYR A 268 -46.82 -13.84 14.75
CA TYR A 268 -47.05 -12.75 15.69
C TYR A 268 -46.35 -11.44 15.31
N GLY A 269 -45.45 -11.40 14.32
CA GLY A 269 -45.00 -10.12 13.72
C GLY A 269 -43.98 -9.29 14.52
N TRP A 270 -43.09 -9.91 15.29
CA TRP A 270 -42.12 -9.19 16.14
C TRP A 270 -40.71 -9.29 15.55
N SER A 271 -40.19 -8.20 14.99
CA SER A 271 -38.75 -8.04 14.76
C SER A 271 -38.15 -7.33 15.96
N ARG A 272 -37.31 -8.01 16.75
CA ARG A 272 -36.51 -7.35 17.79
C ARG A 272 -35.07 -7.27 17.32
N TYR A 273 -34.37 -6.19 17.63
CA TYR A 273 -32.95 -6.06 17.30
C TYR A 273 -32.10 -6.59 18.45
N HIS A 274 -31.35 -7.67 18.21
CA HIS A 274 -30.29 -8.15 19.09
C HIS A 274 -29.03 -7.42 18.68
N TYR A 275 -28.69 -6.42 19.48
CA TYR A 275 -27.40 -5.76 19.39
C TYR A 275 -26.34 -6.61 20.11
N SER A 276 -26.06 -7.81 19.59
CA SER A 276 -24.89 -8.61 19.96
C SER A 276 -23.76 -8.33 18.98
N GLY A 277 -22.51 -8.47 19.42
CA GLY A 277 -21.35 -8.30 18.54
C GLY A 277 -20.91 -6.85 18.35
N GLN A 278 -21.37 -5.94 19.22
CA GLN A 278 -20.94 -4.54 19.16
C GLN A 278 -19.46 -4.44 19.51
N SER A 279 -18.69 -3.82 18.61
CA SER A 279 -17.28 -3.47 18.87
C SER A 279 -17.02 -1.98 18.82
N SER A 280 -18.03 -1.16 18.53
CA SER A 280 -17.98 0.30 18.57
C SER A 280 -19.29 0.95 19.04
N LEU A 281 -19.19 2.19 19.53
CA LEU A 281 -20.35 2.91 20.09
C LEU A 281 -21.38 3.35 19.03
N ASP A 282 -21.01 3.41 17.76
CA ASP A 282 -21.88 3.83 16.66
C ASP A 282 -22.55 2.65 15.95
N SER A 283 -22.58 1.48 16.58
CA SER A 283 -23.10 0.24 16.00
C SER A 283 -22.31 -0.23 14.79
N ASN A 284 -20.97 -0.12 14.86
CA ASN A 284 -20.02 -0.62 13.87
C ASN A 284 -20.03 0.17 12.56
N LYS A 285 -20.68 1.34 12.53
CA LYS A 285 -20.72 2.18 11.33
C LYS A 285 -19.31 2.65 10.96
N VAL A 286 -18.53 3.14 11.92
CA VAL A 286 -17.16 3.59 11.69
C VAL A 286 -16.30 2.48 11.09
N ILE A 287 -16.49 1.23 11.52
CA ILE A 287 -15.75 0.07 11.01
C ILE A 287 -16.13 -0.23 9.55
N VAL A 288 -17.42 -0.16 9.20
CA VAL A 288 -17.89 -0.33 7.81
C VAL A 288 -17.33 0.77 6.92
N ASP A 289 -17.46 2.03 7.34
CA ASP A 289 -16.97 3.18 6.58
C ASP A 289 -15.44 3.08 6.37
N GLY A 290 -14.70 2.57 7.37
CA GLY A 290 -13.25 2.34 7.28
C GLY A 290 -12.89 1.27 6.24
N LEU A 291 -13.60 0.14 6.20
CA LEU A 291 -13.38 -0.90 5.19
C LEU A 291 -13.61 -0.38 3.77
N GLU A 292 -14.73 0.34 3.56
CA GLU A 292 -15.05 0.93 2.26
C GLU A 292 -13.96 1.91 1.81
N SER A 293 -13.44 2.71 2.75
CA SER A 293 -12.31 3.63 2.51
C SER A 293 -11.05 2.89 2.09
N PHE A 294 -10.67 1.79 2.78
CA PHE A 294 -9.49 0.99 2.41
C PHE A 294 -9.61 0.39 1.02
N ILE A 295 -10.74 -0.24 0.69
CA ILE A 295 -10.99 -0.84 -0.62
C ILE A 295 -10.88 0.22 -1.73
N ALA A 296 -11.52 1.39 -1.54
CA ALA A 296 -11.46 2.47 -2.51
C ALA A 296 -10.04 3.01 -2.73
N GLN A 297 -9.20 3.06 -1.69
CA GLN A 297 -7.79 3.45 -1.86
C GLN A 297 -6.96 2.36 -2.56
N GLU A 298 -7.23 1.07 -2.33
CA GLU A 298 -6.55 -0.02 -3.04
C GLU A 298 -6.90 -0.06 -4.52
N GLU A 299 -8.17 0.18 -4.89
CA GLU A 299 -8.56 0.37 -6.29
C GLU A 299 -7.76 1.50 -6.96
N ARG A 300 -7.59 2.63 -6.24
CA ARG A 300 -6.79 3.76 -6.70
C ARG A 300 -5.32 3.37 -6.88
N ILE A 301 -4.75 2.62 -5.95
CA ILE A 301 -3.35 2.13 -6.03
C ILE A 301 -3.18 1.19 -7.22
N LEU A 302 -4.07 0.22 -7.41
CA LEU A 302 -4.03 -0.71 -8.53
C LEU A 302 -4.09 0.04 -9.88
N LEU A 303 -5.04 0.96 -10.05
CA LEU A 303 -5.16 1.76 -11.27
C LEU A 303 -3.87 2.53 -11.56
N VAL A 304 -3.27 3.14 -10.54
CA VAL A 304 -2.02 3.88 -10.67
C VAL A 304 -0.86 2.97 -11.05
N LYS A 305 -0.77 1.77 -10.46
CA LYS A 305 0.26 0.79 -10.83
C LYS A 305 0.09 0.32 -12.28
N GLN A 306 -1.15 0.04 -12.72
CA GLN A 306 -1.45 -0.31 -14.11
C GLN A 306 -1.07 0.82 -15.08
N GLN A 307 -1.36 2.07 -14.73
CA GLN A 307 -0.95 3.24 -15.52
C GLN A 307 0.57 3.33 -15.63
N ARG A 308 1.29 3.23 -14.50
CA ARG A 308 2.76 3.22 -14.47
C ARG A 308 3.34 2.12 -15.33
N TRP A 309 2.80 0.92 -15.22
CA TRP A 309 3.19 -0.20 -16.07
C TRP A 309 3.01 0.11 -17.55
N SER A 310 1.84 0.63 -17.95
CA SER A 310 1.59 1.00 -19.34
C SER A 310 2.50 2.12 -19.85
N LEU A 311 2.89 3.07 -18.99
CA LEU A 311 3.81 4.17 -19.34
C LEU A 311 5.21 3.63 -19.63
N VAL A 312 5.68 2.66 -18.85
CA VAL A 312 6.97 2.01 -19.08
C VAL A 312 6.96 1.24 -20.40
N GLN A 313 5.90 0.47 -20.66
CA GLN A 313 5.73 -0.30 -21.91
C GLN A 313 5.68 0.58 -23.16
N ASN A 314 5.01 1.73 -23.09
CA ASN A 314 4.78 2.61 -24.24
C ASN A 314 5.71 3.83 -24.26
N SER A 315 6.82 3.77 -23.53
CA SER A 315 7.75 4.90 -23.35
C SER A 315 8.42 5.35 -24.64
N ALA A 316 8.60 4.45 -25.64
CA ALA A 316 9.28 4.73 -26.91
C ALA A 316 8.66 5.86 -27.74
N GLY A 317 7.39 6.21 -27.50
CA GLY A 317 6.69 7.30 -28.19
C GLY A 317 6.53 8.59 -27.39
N MET A 318 7.00 8.62 -26.14
CA MET A 318 6.84 9.78 -25.26
C MET A 318 8.15 10.56 -25.17
N ASP A 319 8.07 11.89 -25.19
CA ASP A 319 9.22 12.70 -24.81
C ASP A 319 9.56 12.48 -23.33
N LEU A 320 10.86 12.54 -23.01
CA LEU A 320 11.37 12.28 -21.66
C LEU A 320 10.70 13.17 -20.60
N GLY A 321 10.38 14.42 -20.93
CA GLY A 321 9.73 15.35 -20.01
C GLY A 321 8.32 14.89 -19.64
N THR A 322 7.52 14.51 -20.64
CA THR A 322 6.18 13.95 -20.44
C THR A 322 6.21 12.65 -19.64
N LEU A 323 7.14 11.74 -19.96
CA LEU A 323 7.29 10.47 -19.23
C LEU A 323 7.61 10.72 -17.75
N ILE A 324 8.57 11.60 -17.47
CA ILE A 324 8.96 11.96 -16.10
C ILE A 324 7.78 12.59 -15.36
N ALA A 325 7.07 13.54 -15.97
CA ALA A 325 5.92 14.17 -15.36
C ALA A 325 4.80 13.17 -15.04
N ALA A 326 4.51 12.23 -15.95
CA ALA A 326 3.50 11.19 -15.76
C ALA A 326 3.88 10.20 -14.64
N LEU A 327 5.14 9.76 -14.60
CA LEU A 327 5.65 8.88 -13.53
C LEU A 327 5.63 9.58 -12.17
N GLN A 328 5.93 10.87 -12.12
CA GLN A 328 5.87 11.65 -10.88
C GLN A 328 4.43 11.86 -10.39
N MET A 329 3.51 12.16 -11.31
CA MET A 329 2.09 12.31 -10.97
C MET A 329 1.52 11.00 -10.41
N THR A 330 1.78 9.88 -11.08
CA THR A 330 1.34 8.55 -10.62
C THR A 330 1.96 8.19 -9.26
N TYR A 331 3.26 8.43 -9.05
CA TYR A 331 3.89 8.26 -7.74
C TYR A 331 3.21 9.07 -6.63
N ASN A 332 2.91 10.35 -6.88
CA ASN A 332 2.25 11.22 -5.90
C ASN A 332 0.84 10.74 -5.56
N ILE A 333 0.06 10.29 -6.56
CA ILE A 333 -1.29 9.75 -6.38
C ILE A 333 -1.23 8.45 -5.55
N GLN A 334 -0.27 7.56 -5.83
CA GLN A 334 -0.07 6.35 -5.03
C GLN A 334 0.24 6.71 -3.57
N LYS A 335 1.18 7.63 -3.33
CA LYS A 335 1.55 8.05 -1.97
C LYS A 335 0.40 8.71 -1.22
N GLU A 336 -0.42 9.50 -1.90
CA GLU A 336 -1.63 10.09 -1.31
C GLU A 336 -2.63 9.01 -0.87
N ALA A 337 -2.83 7.97 -1.69
CA ALA A 337 -3.68 6.84 -1.34
C ALA A 337 -3.15 6.08 -0.12
N GLU A 338 -1.84 5.80 -0.08
CA GLU A 338 -1.19 5.16 1.07
C GLU A 338 -1.32 6.00 2.36
N VAL A 339 -1.10 7.33 2.27
CA VAL A 339 -1.31 8.25 3.42
C VAL A 339 -2.77 8.26 3.87
N THR A 340 -3.70 8.18 2.93
CA THR A 340 -5.15 8.14 3.22
C THR A 340 -5.51 6.87 3.97
N ILE A 341 -4.97 5.71 3.58
CA ILE A 341 -5.14 4.44 4.29
C ILE A 341 -4.66 4.56 5.74
N LEU A 342 -3.42 5.03 5.97
CA LEU A 342 -2.90 5.18 7.33
C LEU A 342 -3.68 6.21 8.16
N THR A 343 -4.16 7.27 7.51
CA THR A 343 -4.98 8.29 8.16
C THR A 343 -6.33 7.73 8.58
N GLU A 344 -6.95 6.91 7.75
CA GLU A 344 -8.18 6.19 8.09
C GLU A 344 -7.94 5.24 9.26
N GLU A 345 -6.87 4.46 9.25
CA GLU A 345 -6.53 3.58 10.37
C GLU A 345 -6.34 4.37 11.69
N LEU A 346 -5.68 5.52 11.65
CA LEU A 346 -5.56 6.42 12.79
C LEU A 346 -6.92 6.95 13.26
N GLN A 347 -7.86 7.23 12.35
CA GLN A 347 -9.23 7.62 12.72
C GLN A 347 -9.97 6.48 13.42
N GLN A 348 -9.80 5.24 12.94
CA GLN A 348 -10.36 4.04 13.56
C GLN A 348 -9.77 3.81 14.96
N GLN A 349 -8.45 4.00 15.15
CA GLN A 349 -7.82 3.94 16.48
C GLN A 349 -8.38 5.01 17.43
N ASN A 350 -8.56 6.24 16.93
CA ASN A 350 -9.16 7.33 17.72
C ASN A 350 -10.63 7.06 18.08
N ALA A 351 -11.39 6.42 17.19
CA ALA A 351 -12.76 5.98 17.48
C ALA A 351 -12.76 4.94 18.59
N LEU A 352 -11.90 3.92 18.50
CA LEU A 352 -11.74 2.92 19.55
C LEU A 352 -11.33 3.54 20.90
N LEU A 353 -10.39 4.49 20.92
CA LEU A 353 -10.01 5.21 22.14
C LEU A 353 -11.19 5.96 22.77
N ARG A 354 -12.09 6.55 21.98
CA ARG A 354 -13.31 7.18 22.50
C ARG A 354 -14.26 6.17 23.13
N ASP A 355 -14.31 4.96 22.60
CA ASP A 355 -15.12 3.88 23.13
C ASP A 355 -14.58 3.38 24.47
N TYR A 356 -13.25 3.21 24.57
CA TYR A 356 -12.56 2.93 25.84
C TYR A 356 -12.73 4.05 26.87
N ALA A 357 -12.65 5.32 26.44
CA ALA A 357 -12.83 6.45 27.34
C ALA A 357 -14.24 6.50 27.96
N GLU A 358 -15.27 6.08 27.20
CA GLU A 358 -16.64 6.01 27.70
C GLU A 358 -16.77 4.99 28.84
N ILE A 359 -16.27 3.77 28.65
CA ILE A 359 -16.34 2.75 29.71
C ILE A 359 -15.45 3.11 30.91
N GLN A 360 -14.29 3.73 30.70
CA GLN A 360 -13.44 4.22 31.78
C GLN A 360 -14.15 5.30 32.61
N ARG A 361 -14.89 6.21 31.96
CA ARG A 361 -15.71 7.20 32.67
C ARG A 361 -16.74 6.50 33.56
N MET A 362 -17.48 5.53 33.03
CA MET A 362 -18.47 4.77 33.79
C MET A 362 -17.84 4.03 34.98
N VAL A 363 -16.72 3.34 34.77
CA VAL A 363 -15.99 2.64 35.85
C VAL A 363 -15.57 3.60 36.96
N ASN A 364 -15.06 4.78 36.59
CA ASN A 364 -14.68 5.81 37.56
C ASN A 364 -15.88 6.35 38.34
N ASP A 365 -17.03 6.49 37.69
CA ASP A 365 -18.26 6.93 38.34
C ASP A 365 -18.76 5.86 39.34
N VAL A 366 -18.70 4.57 38.98
CA VAL A 366 -19.00 3.47 39.90
C VAL A 366 -18.03 3.41 41.09
N LEU A 367 -16.73 3.59 40.85
CA LEU A 367 -15.70 3.58 41.90
C LEU A 367 -15.92 4.71 42.92
N LYS A 368 -16.47 5.86 42.51
CA LYS A 368 -16.82 6.96 43.42
C LYS A 368 -17.98 6.61 44.35
N GLU A 369 -18.85 5.67 44.00
CA GLU A 369 -20.01 5.28 44.81
C GLU A 369 -19.71 4.28 45.93
N PHE A 370 -18.47 3.79 46.00
CA PHE A 370 -17.95 3.04 47.14
C PHE A 370 -17.62 4.00 48.30
N LYS A 371 -18.53 4.12 49.27
CA LYS A 371 -18.43 5.03 50.44
C LYS A 371 -18.80 4.34 51.75
N GLY A 372 -18.26 4.83 52.87
CA GLY A 372 -18.62 4.40 54.23
C GLY A 372 -17.72 3.32 54.83
N ASP A 373 -18.14 2.77 55.97
CA ASP A 373 -17.47 1.62 56.59
C ASP A 373 -17.78 0.33 55.79
N ASN A 374 -16.86 -0.62 55.75
CA ASN A 374 -16.95 -1.89 55.00
C ASN A 374 -16.97 -1.75 53.46
N VAL A 375 -16.26 -0.78 52.89
CA VAL A 375 -16.15 -0.60 51.41
C VAL A 375 -15.78 -1.89 50.68
N ASN A 376 -14.90 -2.70 51.28
CA ASN A 376 -14.42 -3.95 50.70
C ASN A 376 -15.50 -5.04 50.60
N GLU A 377 -16.58 -4.93 51.37
CA GLU A 377 -17.71 -5.88 51.36
C GLU A 377 -18.87 -5.40 50.47
N GLN A 378 -18.84 -4.13 50.04
CA GLN A 378 -19.85 -3.60 49.15
C GLN A 378 -19.65 -4.15 47.73
N THR A 379 -20.76 -4.37 47.03
CA THR A 379 -20.77 -4.60 45.59
C THR A 379 -21.51 -3.47 44.88
N ARG A 380 -21.17 -3.23 43.61
CA ARG A 380 -21.78 -2.21 42.76
C ARG A 380 -21.85 -2.70 41.31
N ASN A 381 -22.94 -2.40 40.62
CA ASN A 381 -23.08 -2.60 39.18
C ASN A 381 -22.69 -1.34 38.38
N TYR A 382 -22.86 -1.37 37.06
CA TYR A 382 -22.49 -0.26 36.14
C TYR A 382 -23.19 1.08 36.41
N ILE A 383 -24.32 1.09 37.12
CA ILE A 383 -25.03 2.32 37.52
C ILE A 383 -24.72 2.72 38.98
N GLY A 384 -23.75 2.07 39.63
CA GLY A 384 -23.35 2.41 41.00
C GLY A 384 -24.35 1.95 42.08
N THR A 385 -25.18 0.95 41.80
CA THR A 385 -26.16 0.41 42.75
C THR A 385 -25.80 -1.00 43.23
N GLN A 386 -26.32 -1.39 44.41
CA GLN A 386 -26.19 -2.76 44.96
C GLN A 386 -27.25 -3.73 44.44
N GLN A 387 -28.31 -3.20 43.81
CA GLN A 387 -29.41 -4.02 43.32
C GLN A 387 -29.09 -4.47 41.90
N LEU A 388 -29.46 -5.71 41.58
CA LEU A 388 -29.52 -6.14 40.19
C LEU A 388 -30.56 -5.26 39.49
N VAL A 389 -30.09 -4.51 38.49
CA VAL A 389 -30.97 -3.71 37.64
C VAL A 389 -30.99 -4.41 36.30
N ALA A 390 -32.19 -4.84 35.93
CA ALA A 390 -32.52 -5.30 34.60
C ALA A 390 -32.72 -4.07 33.73
N ASP A 391 -31.88 -3.93 32.71
CA ASP A 391 -32.04 -2.91 31.70
C ASP A 391 -32.76 -3.48 30.48
N THR A 392 -33.90 -2.90 30.17
CA THR A 392 -34.59 -3.13 28.91
C THR A 392 -34.44 -1.88 28.06
N ILE A 393 -34.07 -2.08 26.80
CA ILE A 393 -34.04 -0.99 25.82
C ILE A 393 -35.39 -0.99 25.12
N ASP A 394 -36.11 0.11 25.26
CA ASP A 394 -37.26 0.36 24.41
C ASP A 394 -36.77 0.67 22.99
N ASN A 395 -37.14 -0.18 22.03
CA ASN A 395 -36.72 -0.04 20.64
C ASN A 395 -37.34 1.19 19.95
N GLU A 396 -38.46 1.72 20.46
CA GLU A 396 -39.14 2.89 19.86
C GLU A 396 -38.56 4.21 20.36
N THR A 397 -38.26 4.29 21.66
CA THR A 397 -37.77 5.52 22.30
C THR A 397 -36.25 5.55 22.46
N GLY A 398 -35.59 4.38 22.46
CA GLY A 398 -34.16 4.24 22.77
C GLY A 398 -33.83 4.55 24.22
N GLU A 399 -34.83 4.65 25.10
CA GLU A 399 -34.66 4.89 26.52
C GLU A 399 -34.33 3.58 27.25
N SER A 400 -33.47 3.69 28.26
CA SER A 400 -33.05 2.61 29.15
C SER A 400 -33.77 2.76 30.48
N GLU A 401 -34.39 1.69 30.96
CA GLU A 401 -35.02 1.66 32.29
C GLU A 401 -34.00 1.83 33.43
N SER A 402 -32.73 1.48 33.16
CA SER A 402 -31.64 1.66 34.14
C SER A 402 -31.18 3.10 34.32
N GLY A 403 -31.66 4.03 33.47
CA GLY A 403 -31.23 5.42 33.45
C GLY A 403 -29.89 5.66 32.73
N LEU A 404 -29.32 4.63 32.10
CA LEU A 404 -28.17 4.77 31.23
C LEU A 404 -28.57 5.38 29.89
N SER A 405 -27.75 6.26 29.34
CA SER A 405 -27.90 6.65 27.94
C SER A 405 -27.66 5.46 27.01
N MET A 406 -28.25 5.46 25.82
CA MET A 406 -27.98 4.44 24.80
C MET A 406 -26.47 4.28 24.53
N ARG A 407 -25.71 5.38 24.60
CA ARG A 407 -24.25 5.36 24.46
C ARG A 407 -23.58 4.57 25.57
N GLU A 408 -23.99 4.77 26.82
CA GLU A 408 -23.49 4.01 27.97
C GLU A 408 -23.89 2.53 27.89
N VAL A 409 -25.13 2.23 27.49
CA VAL A 409 -25.57 0.83 27.32
C VAL A 409 -24.72 0.11 26.26
N ARG A 410 -24.39 0.79 25.15
CA ARG A 410 -23.47 0.26 24.13
C ARG A 410 -22.07 0.08 24.67
N ALA A 411 -21.54 1.05 25.41
CA ALA A 411 -20.24 0.94 26.06
C ALA A 411 -20.19 -0.29 26.97
N VAL A 412 -21.20 -0.49 27.81
CA VAL A 412 -21.30 -1.65 28.69
C VAL A 412 -21.33 -2.94 27.87
N ARG A 413 -22.15 -3.03 26.81
CA ARG A 413 -22.22 -4.24 25.95
C ARG A 413 -20.93 -4.56 25.22
N MET A 414 -20.21 -3.55 24.75
CA MET A 414 -18.92 -3.69 24.06
C MET A 414 -17.84 -4.34 24.92
N PHE A 415 -17.97 -4.28 26.24
CA PHE A 415 -17.04 -4.86 27.21
C PHE A 415 -17.68 -6.04 27.98
N SER A 416 -18.82 -6.55 27.51
CA SER A 416 -19.47 -7.71 28.11
C SER A 416 -18.79 -9.03 27.70
N THR A 417 -18.70 -9.99 28.63
CA THR A 417 -18.21 -11.36 28.38
C THR A 417 -19.12 -12.20 27.48
N ASP A 418 -20.33 -11.75 27.17
CA ASP A 418 -21.32 -12.53 26.42
C ASP A 418 -21.98 -11.78 25.24
N LYS A 419 -21.86 -10.44 25.23
CA LYS A 419 -22.48 -9.56 24.20
C LYS A 419 -21.48 -8.80 23.35
N SER A 420 -20.25 -8.61 23.81
CA SER A 420 -19.26 -7.89 23.02
C SER A 420 -18.90 -8.65 21.75
N GLY A 421 -18.46 -7.92 20.73
CA GLY A 421 -17.82 -8.56 19.57
C GLY A 421 -16.65 -9.45 20.00
N ALA A 422 -15.79 -8.96 20.90
CA ALA A 422 -14.63 -9.70 21.39
C ALA A 422 -15.01 -11.05 22.06
N ALA A 423 -16.00 -11.06 22.96
CA ALA A 423 -16.51 -12.28 23.58
C ALA A 423 -17.03 -13.31 22.58
N LEU A 424 -17.55 -12.81 21.47
CA LEU A 424 -18.14 -13.57 20.40
C LEU A 424 -17.09 -14.02 19.36
N GLY A 425 -15.82 -13.63 19.49
CA GLY A 425 -14.76 -13.93 18.53
C GLY A 425 -14.64 -12.92 17.39
N SER A 426 -15.34 -11.80 17.48
CA SER A 426 -15.32 -10.69 16.52
C SER A 426 -14.83 -9.42 17.22
N SER A 427 -13.59 -9.42 17.69
CA SER A 427 -12.95 -8.22 18.28
C SER A 427 -12.92 -7.05 17.30
N HIS A 428 -12.72 -5.83 17.80
CA HIS A 428 -12.55 -4.68 16.90
C HIS A 428 -11.36 -4.94 15.96
N PRO A 429 -11.42 -4.59 14.66
CA PRO A 429 -10.32 -4.88 13.74
C PRO A 429 -8.96 -4.34 14.20
N ILE A 430 -8.91 -3.11 14.73
CA ILE A 430 -7.70 -2.55 15.36
C ILE A 430 -7.16 -3.41 16.53
N GLU A 431 -8.04 -3.98 17.34
CA GLU A 431 -7.63 -4.87 18.44
C GLU A 431 -6.96 -6.13 17.89
N VAL A 432 -7.49 -6.69 16.80
CA VAL A 432 -6.91 -7.84 16.09
C VAL A 432 -5.54 -7.48 15.51
N LEU A 433 -5.47 -6.40 14.72
CA LEU A 433 -4.26 -5.94 14.04
C LEU A 433 -3.12 -5.60 15.00
N ARG A 434 -3.42 -5.27 16.26
CA ARG A 434 -2.43 -4.90 17.28
C ARG A 434 -2.26 -5.95 18.37
N GLY A 435 -2.93 -7.09 18.26
CA GLY A 435 -2.89 -8.14 19.29
C GLY A 435 -3.36 -7.67 20.67
N ILE A 436 -4.29 -6.71 20.72
CA ILE A 436 -4.83 -6.14 21.95
C ILE A 436 -6.05 -6.94 22.37
N GLU A 437 -5.99 -7.57 23.55
CA GLU A 437 -7.15 -8.24 24.12
C GLU A 437 -8.05 -7.22 24.83
N ARG A 438 -9.32 -7.12 24.40
CA ARG A 438 -10.30 -6.27 25.06
C ARG A 438 -10.58 -6.78 26.47
N PRO A 439 -10.45 -5.96 27.52
CA PRO A 439 -10.88 -6.35 28.86
C PRO A 439 -12.39 -6.62 28.88
N LEU A 440 -12.80 -7.79 29.35
CA LEU A 440 -14.22 -8.15 29.43
C LEU A 440 -14.65 -8.26 30.89
N GLN A 441 -15.88 -7.84 31.16
CA GLN A 441 -16.50 -7.90 32.47
C GLN A 441 -17.88 -8.52 32.35
N ASN A 442 -18.21 -9.37 33.31
CA ASN A 442 -19.40 -10.22 33.20
C ASN A 442 -20.70 -9.41 33.25
N GLN A 443 -21.66 -9.80 32.42
CA GLN A 443 -23.05 -9.33 32.51
C GLN A 443 -23.96 -10.54 32.47
N ALA A 444 -24.94 -10.56 33.36
CA ALA A 444 -25.94 -11.60 33.35
C ALA A 444 -27.02 -11.20 32.33
N VAL A 445 -27.36 -12.11 31.42
CA VAL A 445 -28.53 -11.92 30.56
C VAL A 445 -29.68 -12.67 31.17
N VAL A 446 -30.77 -11.95 31.41
CA VAL A 446 -31.99 -12.54 31.92
C VAL A 446 -33.09 -12.38 30.89
N PHE A 447 -33.67 -13.51 30.52
CA PHE A 447 -34.87 -13.56 29.69
C PHE A 447 -36.06 -13.29 30.61
N LYS A 448 -36.79 -12.21 30.35
CA LYS A 448 -38.04 -11.89 31.05
C LYS A 448 -39.21 -11.91 30.07
N PHE A 449 -40.42 -11.96 30.59
CA PHE A 449 -41.65 -11.78 29.82
C PHE A 449 -42.33 -10.50 30.35
N GLU A 450 -42.84 -9.65 29.46
CA GLU A 450 -43.48 -8.35 29.78
C GLU A 450 -44.60 -8.54 30.81
N ASP A 451 -45.47 -9.51 30.56
CA ASP A 451 -46.35 -10.14 31.53
C ASP A 451 -45.81 -11.53 31.92
N GLU A 452 -45.28 -11.65 33.14
CA GLU A 452 -44.83 -12.94 33.70
C GLU A 452 -46.02 -13.88 34.02
N SER A 453 -47.24 -13.36 34.11
CA SER A 453 -48.44 -14.14 34.42
C SER A 453 -49.07 -14.81 33.21
N ASP A 454 -48.74 -14.37 32.00
CA ASP A 454 -49.14 -14.98 30.72
C ASP A 454 -47.95 -15.10 29.74
N PRO A 455 -46.93 -15.92 30.05
CA PRO A 455 -45.72 -16.04 29.24
C PRO A 455 -45.99 -16.54 27.81
N GLU A 456 -47.12 -17.21 27.57
CA GLU A 456 -47.50 -17.73 26.24
C GLU A 456 -47.97 -16.62 25.29
N ASN A 457 -48.62 -15.56 25.83
CA ASN A 457 -49.09 -14.41 25.04
C ASN A 457 -48.27 -13.13 25.28
N SER A 458 -47.33 -13.18 26.20
CA SER A 458 -46.51 -12.06 26.62
C SER A 458 -45.28 -11.85 25.74
N LYS A 459 -44.93 -10.59 25.52
CA LYS A 459 -43.69 -10.21 24.85
C LYS A 459 -42.51 -10.65 25.71
N ALA A 460 -41.72 -11.64 25.28
CA ALA A 460 -40.41 -11.84 25.90
C ALA A 460 -39.62 -10.51 25.85
N ILE A 461 -39.04 -10.04 26.94
CA ILE A 461 -38.14 -8.89 26.93
C ILE A 461 -36.75 -9.40 27.29
N TYR A 462 -35.78 -9.06 26.44
CA TYR A 462 -34.38 -9.32 26.75
C TYR A 462 -33.93 -8.20 27.69
N ALA A 463 -33.73 -8.56 28.94
CA ALA A 463 -33.16 -7.66 29.93
C ALA A 463 -31.69 -8.01 30.13
N THR A 464 -30.83 -6.98 30.14
CA THR A 464 -29.46 -7.13 30.61
C THR A 464 -29.46 -6.87 32.12
N GLU A 465 -29.14 -7.87 32.93
CA GLU A 465 -28.93 -7.66 34.36
C GLU A 465 -27.48 -7.32 34.61
N TYR A 466 -27.24 -6.11 35.12
CA TYR A 466 -25.90 -5.69 35.49
C TYR A 466 -25.50 -6.35 36.80
N GLU A 467 -24.59 -7.31 36.71
CA GLU A 467 -23.98 -7.95 37.88
C GLU A 467 -23.29 -6.91 38.77
N THR A 468 -23.27 -7.18 40.07
CA THR A 468 -22.61 -6.33 41.04
C THR A 468 -21.23 -6.88 41.38
N PHE A 469 -20.21 -6.03 41.33
CA PHE A 469 -18.82 -6.40 41.59
C PHE A 469 -18.27 -5.66 42.80
N THR A 470 -17.28 -6.26 43.47
CA THR A 470 -16.56 -5.62 44.58
C THR A 470 -15.69 -4.48 44.08
N GLN A 471 -15.29 -3.57 44.97
CA GLN A 471 -14.35 -2.49 44.62
C GLN A 471 -13.04 -3.02 44.02
N SER A 472 -12.54 -4.15 44.54
CA SER A 472 -11.33 -4.81 44.03
C SER A 472 -11.49 -5.23 42.56
N ALA A 473 -12.63 -5.82 42.20
CA ALA A 473 -12.90 -6.22 40.83
C ALA A 473 -12.99 -5.01 39.87
N TRP A 474 -13.63 -3.91 40.31
CA TRP A 474 -13.66 -2.67 39.52
C TRP A 474 -12.28 -2.05 39.33
N ASN A 475 -11.41 -2.10 40.34
CA ASN A 475 -10.03 -1.61 40.23
C ASN A 475 -9.19 -2.45 39.26
N ILE A 476 -9.37 -3.79 39.27
CA ILE A 476 -8.72 -4.68 38.30
C ILE A 476 -9.18 -4.33 36.88
N PHE A 477 -10.50 -4.25 36.65
CA PHE A 477 -11.05 -3.90 35.35
C PHE A 477 -10.58 -2.51 34.88
N SER A 478 -10.55 -1.52 35.78
CA SER A 478 -9.99 -0.19 35.48
C SER A 478 -8.52 -0.22 35.07
N THR A 479 -7.72 -1.11 35.67
CA THR A 479 -6.30 -1.26 35.34
C THR A 479 -6.14 -1.88 33.96
N GLN A 480 -6.88 -2.95 33.67
CA GLN A 480 -6.87 -3.60 32.35
C GLN A 480 -7.32 -2.64 31.22
N LEU A 481 -8.33 -1.79 31.49
CA LEU A 481 -8.73 -0.74 30.54
C LEU A 481 -7.62 0.28 30.30
N ALA A 482 -6.89 0.70 31.34
CA ALA A 482 -5.78 1.63 31.21
C ALA A 482 -4.60 1.03 30.43
N ASP A 483 -4.32 -0.26 30.64
CA ASP A 483 -3.27 -0.99 29.91
C ASP A 483 -3.61 -1.08 28.41
N ALA A 484 -4.84 -1.47 28.07
CA ALA A 484 -5.31 -1.50 26.68
C ALA A 484 -5.24 -0.12 26.02
N VAL A 485 -5.70 0.94 26.70
CA VAL A 485 -5.59 2.33 26.20
C VAL A 485 -4.14 2.75 25.99
N THR A 486 -3.22 2.30 26.85
CA THR A 486 -1.79 2.59 26.70
C THR A 486 -1.23 1.95 25.42
N MET A 487 -1.57 0.70 25.14
CA MET A 487 -1.15 0.01 23.92
C MET A 487 -1.72 0.69 22.66
N ILE A 488 -3.01 1.02 22.65
CA ILE A 488 -3.63 1.72 21.51
C ILE A 488 -2.95 3.08 21.26
N ASN A 489 -2.65 3.84 22.32
CA ASN A 489 -1.98 5.14 22.19
C ASN A 489 -0.53 5.03 21.66
N GLN A 490 0.21 3.98 22.03
CA GLN A 490 1.56 3.74 21.50
C GLN A 490 1.50 3.55 19.97
N GLU A 491 0.56 2.73 19.51
CA GLU A 491 0.33 2.49 18.09
C GLU A 491 -0.11 3.74 17.32
N SER A 492 -0.98 4.57 17.93
CA SER A 492 -1.37 5.86 17.32
C SER A 492 -0.18 6.80 17.13
N GLN A 493 0.81 6.77 18.02
CA GLN A 493 2.03 7.57 17.86
C GLN A 493 2.90 7.04 16.73
N ILE A 494 3.02 5.72 16.57
CA ILE A 494 3.74 5.09 15.46
C ILE A 494 3.11 5.51 14.13
N LEU A 495 1.79 5.33 13.97
CA LEU A 495 1.06 5.75 12.76
C LEU A 495 1.20 7.25 12.49
N THR A 496 1.13 8.10 13.52
CA THR A 496 1.31 9.55 13.35
C THR A 496 2.71 9.88 12.81
N ASN A 497 3.74 9.20 13.31
CA ASN A 497 5.11 9.38 12.85
C ASN A 497 5.28 8.87 11.40
N GLU A 498 4.67 7.75 11.05
CA GLU A 498 4.68 7.19 9.70
C GLU A 498 3.99 8.12 8.70
N ILE A 499 2.78 8.60 9.02
CA ILE A 499 2.04 9.59 8.21
C ILE A 499 2.89 10.86 8.02
N SER A 500 3.52 11.36 9.08
CA SER A 500 4.40 12.54 9.00
C SER A 500 5.61 12.27 8.10
N SER A 501 6.25 11.11 8.26
CA SER A 501 7.39 10.68 7.43
C SER A 501 7.00 10.57 5.96
N MET A 502 5.87 9.94 5.66
CA MET A 502 5.36 9.79 4.29
C MET A 502 5.01 11.14 3.65
N ASN A 503 4.37 12.05 4.39
CA ASN A 503 4.10 13.40 3.90
C ASN A 503 5.40 14.18 3.63
N GLN A 504 6.42 14.05 4.50
CA GLN A 504 7.73 14.66 4.26
C GLN A 504 8.44 14.05 3.05
N GLN A 505 8.33 12.74 2.83
CA GLN A 505 8.85 12.08 1.63
C GLN A 505 8.13 12.58 0.38
N GLN A 506 6.79 12.61 0.37
CA GLN A 506 5.98 13.10 -0.74
C GLN A 506 6.36 14.55 -1.10
N ASN A 507 6.44 15.44 -0.12
CA ASN A 507 6.84 16.83 -0.35
C ASN A 507 8.26 16.95 -0.91
N ARG A 508 9.23 16.18 -0.37
CA ARG A 508 10.60 16.14 -0.91
C ARG A 508 10.63 15.64 -2.35
N HIS A 509 9.87 14.58 -2.66
CA HIS A 509 9.78 14.05 -4.02
C HIS A 509 9.18 15.07 -4.99
N PHE A 510 8.13 15.79 -4.57
CA PHE A 510 7.52 16.86 -5.37
C PHE A 510 8.49 18.03 -5.61
N ASP A 511 9.23 18.47 -4.60
CA ASP A 511 10.21 19.54 -4.72
C ASP A 511 11.37 19.15 -5.65
N ILE A 512 11.90 17.93 -5.48
CA ILE A 512 12.94 17.37 -6.35
C ILE A 512 12.42 17.28 -7.78
N SER A 513 11.22 16.74 -7.99
CA SER A 513 10.53 16.63 -9.28
C SER A 513 10.46 17.97 -9.99
N ASN A 514 9.92 18.99 -9.32
CA ASN A 514 9.79 20.33 -9.88
C ASN A 514 11.15 20.96 -10.20
N SER A 515 12.15 20.75 -9.35
CA SER A 515 13.50 21.24 -9.59
C SER A 515 14.14 20.58 -10.81
N SER A 516 13.93 19.28 -11.01
CA SER A 516 14.44 18.52 -12.15
C SER A 516 13.75 18.92 -13.44
N LEU A 517 12.42 19.07 -13.45
CA LEU A 517 11.68 19.52 -14.63
C LEU A 517 12.09 20.93 -15.07
N ARG A 518 12.31 21.85 -14.12
CA ARG A 518 12.84 23.18 -14.43
C ARG A 518 14.24 23.11 -15.04
N ARG A 519 15.14 22.32 -14.47
CA ARG A 519 16.49 22.13 -15.02
C ARG A 519 16.46 21.51 -16.41
N MET A 520 15.58 20.53 -16.66
CA MET A 520 15.38 19.95 -17.99
C MET A 520 14.87 21.00 -18.98
N SER A 521 13.88 21.80 -18.60
CA SER A 521 13.40 22.91 -19.43
C SER A 521 14.49 23.93 -19.74
N ASP A 522 15.33 24.28 -18.76
CA ASP A 522 16.44 25.20 -18.93
C ASP A 522 17.50 24.61 -19.87
N LEU A 523 17.84 23.32 -19.73
CA LEU A 523 18.77 22.61 -20.60
C LEU A 523 18.25 22.53 -22.03
N VAL A 524 16.98 22.18 -22.24
CA VAL A 524 16.36 22.17 -23.58
C VAL A 524 16.38 23.56 -24.19
N THR A 525 16.08 24.60 -23.41
CA THR A 525 16.14 26.00 -23.89
C THR A 525 17.57 26.43 -24.22
N GLN A 526 18.56 25.97 -23.46
CA GLN A 526 19.97 26.24 -23.72
C GLN A 526 20.45 25.54 -24.99
N ILE A 527 20.11 24.26 -25.17
CA ILE A 527 20.41 23.48 -26.37
C ILE A 527 19.72 24.08 -27.60
N GLY A 528 18.46 24.54 -27.47
CA GLY A 528 17.75 25.20 -28.57
C GLY A 528 18.28 26.59 -28.92
N ARG A 529 19.13 27.20 -28.08
CA ARG A 529 19.77 28.50 -28.32
C ARG A 529 21.22 28.40 -28.81
N SER A 530 21.90 27.29 -28.53
CA SER A 530 23.23 26.96 -29.07
C SER A 530 23.10 26.40 -30.49
#